data_AF-A0A7S2CZG5-F1
#
_entry.id   AF-A0A7S2CZG5-F1
#
_cell.length_a   1.000
_cell.length_b   1.000
_cell.length_c   1.000
_cell.angle_alpha   90.00
_cell.angle_beta   90.00
_cell.angle_gamma   90.00
#
_symmetry.space_group_name_H-M   'P 1'
#
loop_
_entity.id
_entity.type
_entity.pdbx_description
1 polymer ?
#
loop_
_entity_poly.entity_id
_entity_poly.type
_entity_poly.pdbx_seq_one_letter_code
_entity_poly.pdbx_strand_id
1 'polypeptide(L)'
;RILVLVVSTCGLGDFPQNCKQTWLKLQSEDLPMTWLSGVKFCVFGLGDSTYSQFCYAAAGFDVRLGELGAHRLLQRGIGDDRDEDRYYTGWDNWLPELWTVLSLPQVPPKREIPA
;
A
#
# COMPACT_ATOMS: atom_id res chain seq x y z
N ARG A 1 -13.66 -4.74 -9.31
CA ARG A 1 -12.22 -4.77 -9.72
C ARG A 1 -11.38 -4.71 -8.45
N ILE A 2 -10.18 -5.30 -8.43
CA ILE A 2 -9.33 -5.33 -7.23
C ILE A 2 -8.00 -4.66 -7.54
N LEU A 3 -7.56 -3.75 -6.68
CA LEU A 3 -6.26 -3.10 -6.70
C LEU A 3 -5.49 -3.49 -5.45
N VAL A 4 -4.30 -4.06 -5.62
CA VAL A 4 -3.33 -4.24 -4.53
C VAL A 4 -2.17 -3.32 -4.82
N LEU A 5 -1.96 -2.31 -3.97
CA LEU A 5 -0.88 -1.35 -4.11
C LEU A 5 0.20 -1.62 -3.08
N VAL A 6 1.43 -1.83 -3.54
CA VAL A 6 2.62 -1.89 -2.69
C VAL A 6 3.51 -0.73 -3.07
N VAL A 7 3.86 0.12 -2.12
CA VAL A 7 4.57 1.38 -2.40
C VAL A 7 5.54 1.75 -1.29
N SER A 8 6.75 2.14 -1.67
CA SER A 8 7.74 2.68 -0.73
C SER A 8 7.56 4.18 -0.52
N THR A 9 8.22 4.71 0.51
CA THR A 9 8.40 6.15 0.70
C THR A 9 9.86 6.50 0.48
N CYS A 10 10.14 7.57 -0.26
CA CYS A 10 11.49 8.00 -0.61
C CYS A 10 11.84 9.33 0.09
N GLY A 11 13.14 9.56 0.32
CA GLY A 11 13.62 10.86 0.81
C GLY A 11 12.93 11.32 2.09
N LEU A 12 12.38 12.54 2.07
CA LEU A 12 11.72 13.17 3.22
C LEU A 12 10.18 13.03 3.15
N GLY A 13 9.69 11.85 2.79
CA GLY A 13 8.25 11.61 2.61
C GLY A 13 7.76 11.70 1.16
N ASP A 14 8.67 11.70 0.19
CA ASP A 14 8.34 11.75 -1.22
C ASP A 14 7.78 10.42 -1.74
N PHE A 15 6.90 10.53 -2.73
CA PHE A 15 6.43 9.39 -3.50
C PHE A 15 7.54 8.91 -4.46
N PRO A 16 7.72 7.59 -4.64
CA PRO A 16 8.66 7.04 -5.61
C PRO A 16 8.48 7.63 -7.01
N GLN A 17 9.58 7.87 -7.72
CA GLN A 17 9.56 8.54 -9.03
C GLN A 17 8.65 7.83 -10.05
N ASN A 18 8.63 6.50 -10.04
CA ASN A 18 7.81 5.69 -10.93
C ASN A 18 6.30 5.80 -10.67
N CYS A 19 5.87 6.26 -9.49
CA CYS A 19 4.46 6.48 -9.16
C CYS A 19 4.09 7.96 -8.98
N LYS A 20 5.07 8.88 -9.00
CA LYS A 20 4.87 10.32 -8.76
C LYS A 20 3.81 10.93 -9.70
N GLN A 21 3.87 10.63 -10.99
CA GLN A 21 2.89 11.15 -11.94
C GLN A 21 1.48 10.59 -11.69
N THR A 22 1.37 9.33 -11.28
CA THR A 22 0.09 8.71 -10.91
C THR A 22 -0.48 9.37 -9.66
N TRP A 23 0.34 9.60 -8.65
CA TRP A 23 -0.05 10.32 -7.44
C TRP A 23 -0.57 11.74 -7.75
N LEU A 24 0.17 12.50 -8.56
CA LEU A 24 -0.26 13.85 -8.98
C LEU A 24 -1.62 13.84 -9.69
N LYS A 25 -1.87 12.86 -10.56
CA LYS A 25 -3.16 12.71 -11.25
C LYS A 25 -4.29 12.41 -10.26
N LEU A 26 -4.05 11.53 -9.28
CA LEU A 26 -5.06 11.20 -8.27
C LEU A 26 -5.38 12.37 -7.34
N GLN A 27 -4.43 13.28 -7.11
CA GLN A 27 -4.66 14.50 -6.32
C GLN A 27 -5.47 15.58 -7.05
N SER A 28 -5.74 15.44 -8.35
CA SER A 28 -6.53 16.41 -9.10
C SER A 28 -7.92 16.57 -8.48
N GLU A 29 -8.32 17.83 -8.29
CA GLU A 29 -9.66 18.21 -7.80
C GLU A 29 -10.77 17.99 -8.85
N ASP A 30 -10.39 17.83 -10.12
CA ASP A 30 -11.32 17.56 -11.22
C ASP A 30 -11.86 16.12 -11.18
N LEU A 31 -11.25 15.24 -10.38
CA LEU A 31 -11.73 13.88 -10.21
C LEU A 31 -12.96 13.85 -9.29
N PRO A 32 -14.11 13.32 -9.76
CA PRO A 32 -15.26 13.17 -8.89
C PRO A 32 -14.96 12.18 -7.76
N MET A 33 -15.58 12.38 -6.59
CA MET A 33 -15.46 11.47 -5.42
C MET A 33 -15.95 10.03 -5.70
N THR A 34 -16.55 9.78 -6.86
CA THR A 34 -17.01 8.46 -7.31
C THR A 34 -16.13 7.86 -8.41
N TRP A 35 -15.00 8.49 -8.73
CA TRP A 35 -14.14 8.10 -9.86
C TRP A 35 -13.67 6.64 -9.80
N LEU A 36 -13.46 6.10 -8.60
CA LEU A 36 -13.09 4.71 -8.32
C LEU A 36 -14.24 3.85 -7.79
N SER A 37 -15.49 4.25 -8.00
CA SER A 37 -16.64 3.44 -7.60
C SER A 37 -16.57 2.03 -8.19
N GLY A 38 -16.80 1.01 -7.36
CA GLY A 38 -16.68 -0.40 -7.73
C GLY A 38 -15.25 -0.97 -7.75
N VAL A 39 -14.24 -0.16 -7.40
CA VAL A 39 -12.88 -0.62 -7.11
C VAL A 39 -12.80 -0.99 -5.63
N LYS A 40 -12.30 -2.20 -5.37
CA LYS A 40 -11.89 -2.63 -4.04
C LYS A 40 -10.37 -2.54 -3.95
N PHE A 41 -9.81 -2.06 -2.85
CA PHE A 41 -8.37 -1.85 -2.76
C PHE A 41 -7.75 -2.27 -1.43
N CYS A 42 -6.45 -2.54 -1.50
CA CYS A 42 -5.55 -2.88 -0.39
C CYS A 42 -4.23 -2.11 -0.59
N VAL A 43 -3.62 -1.61 0.49
CA VAL A 43 -2.33 -0.90 0.42
C VAL A 43 -1.34 -1.51 1.41
N PHE A 44 -0.11 -1.72 0.96
CA PHE A 44 1.03 -2.05 1.82
C PHE A 44 2.13 -1.00 1.62
N GLY A 45 2.57 -0.39 2.72
CA GLY A 45 3.65 0.60 2.71
C GLY A 45 5.00 -0.02 3.05
N LEU A 46 6.04 0.39 2.32
CA LEU A 46 7.43 0.10 2.66
C LEU A 46 8.09 1.40 3.15
N GLY A 47 8.76 1.35 4.30
CA GLY A 47 9.42 2.51 4.86
C GLY A 47 10.40 2.16 5.96
N ASP A 48 10.85 3.19 6.66
CA ASP A 48 11.83 3.10 7.73
C ASP A 48 11.38 4.04 8.86
N SER A 49 11.12 3.49 10.04
CA SER A 49 10.61 4.27 11.18
C SER A 49 11.59 5.27 11.77
N THR A 50 12.87 5.26 11.36
CA THR A 50 13.82 6.33 11.73
C THR A 50 13.52 7.65 11.02
N TYR A 51 12.76 7.62 9.93
CA TYR A 51 12.31 8.80 9.22
C TYR A 51 10.97 9.29 9.79
N SER A 52 10.83 10.60 9.95
CA SER A 52 9.61 11.21 10.48
C SER A 52 8.37 10.95 9.61
N GLN A 53 8.57 10.80 8.30
CA GLN A 53 7.52 10.53 7.31
C GLN A 53 7.41 9.02 7.02
N PHE A 54 7.23 8.22 8.07
CA PHE A 54 7.19 6.77 7.97
C PHE A 54 5.99 6.28 7.13
N CYS A 55 6.27 5.53 6.06
CA CYS A 55 5.27 4.99 5.12
C CYS A 55 4.28 6.04 4.56
N TYR A 56 4.70 7.32 4.47
CA TYR A 56 3.82 8.44 4.12
C TYR A 56 3.14 8.29 2.74
N ALA A 57 3.87 7.80 1.74
CA ALA A 57 3.30 7.62 0.40
C ALA A 57 2.13 6.63 0.41
N ALA A 58 2.28 5.52 1.13
CA ALA A 58 1.24 4.51 1.31
C ALA A 58 0.02 5.08 2.07
N ALA A 59 0.26 5.92 3.09
CA ALA A 59 -0.81 6.60 3.80
C ALA A 59 -1.61 7.55 2.88
N GLY A 60 -0.91 8.32 2.03
CA GLY A 60 -1.55 9.21 1.06
C GLY A 60 -2.42 8.45 0.06
N PHE A 61 -1.91 7.37 -0.54
CA PHE A 61 -2.71 6.52 -1.42
C PHE A 61 -3.92 5.92 -0.71
N ASP A 62 -3.73 5.37 0.49
CA ASP A 62 -4.78 4.70 1.23
C ASP A 62 -5.96 5.64 1.58
N VAL A 63 -5.68 6.91 1.88
CA VAL A 63 -6.71 7.94 2.07
C VAL A 63 -7.34 8.32 0.74
N ARG A 64 -6.52 8.73 -0.24
CA ARG A 64 -7.03 9.32 -1.49
C ARG A 64 -7.84 8.33 -2.33
N LEU A 65 -7.49 7.05 -2.35
CA LEU A 65 -8.28 6.02 -3.03
C LEU A 65 -9.68 5.90 -2.43
N GLY A 66 -9.80 5.99 -1.10
CA GLY A 66 -11.08 5.99 -0.40
C GLY A 66 -11.92 7.23 -0.69
N GLU A 67 -11.30 8.42 -0.70
CA GLU A 67 -11.98 9.68 -1.08
C GLU A 67 -12.53 9.68 -2.50
N LEU A 68 -11.87 8.96 -3.41
CA LEU A 68 -12.30 8.77 -4.80
C LEU A 68 -13.34 7.63 -4.94
N GLY A 69 -13.85 7.09 -3.84
CA GLY A 69 -14.97 6.15 -3.82
C GLY A 69 -14.57 4.67 -3.93
N ALA A 70 -13.28 4.35 -3.82
CA ALA A 70 -12.85 2.96 -3.73
C ALA A 70 -13.15 2.38 -2.33
N HIS A 71 -13.43 1.08 -2.27
CA HIS A 71 -13.72 0.38 -1.01
C HIS A 71 -12.46 -0.32 -0.48
N ARG A 72 -11.98 0.08 0.70
CA ARG A 72 -10.85 -0.55 1.38
C ARG A 72 -11.24 -1.95 1.88
N LEU A 73 -10.48 -2.98 1.54
CA LEU A 73 -10.76 -4.36 1.96
C LEU A 73 -10.11 -4.75 3.29
N LEU A 74 -8.91 -4.24 3.56
CA LEU A 74 -8.22 -4.42 4.84
C LEU A 74 -7.41 -3.17 5.20
N GLN A 75 -7.03 -3.08 6.47
CA GLN A 75 -6.19 -1.99 6.95
C GLN A 75 -4.85 -1.96 6.19
N ARG A 76 -4.34 -0.74 5.96
CA ARG A 76 -3.04 -0.54 5.33
C ARG A 76 -1.96 -1.29 6.13
N GLY A 77 -1.20 -2.14 5.45
CA GLY A 77 -0.03 -2.80 6.02
C GLY A 77 1.18 -1.89 6.04
N ILE A 78 2.09 -2.15 6.98
CA ILE A 78 3.31 -1.36 7.20
C ILE A 78 4.48 -2.34 7.25
N GLY A 79 5.46 -2.15 6.38
CA GLY A 79 6.76 -2.82 6.43
C GLY A 79 7.83 -1.82 6.86
N ASP A 80 8.50 -2.11 7.97
CA ASP A 80 9.57 -1.28 8.52
C ASP A 80 10.95 -1.91 8.28
N ASP A 81 11.84 -1.20 7.60
CA ASP A 81 13.24 -1.63 7.41
C ASP A 81 14.06 -1.67 8.71
N ARG A 82 13.50 -1.22 9.83
CA ARG A 82 14.10 -1.30 11.18
C ARG A 82 13.67 -2.50 12.01
N ASP A 83 12.64 -3.23 11.60
CA ASP A 83 12.23 -4.44 12.30
C ASP A 83 13.29 -5.54 12.15
N GLU A 84 13.23 -6.57 13.01
CA GLU A 84 14.17 -7.71 13.03
C GLU A 84 14.28 -8.37 11.64
N ASP A 85 13.15 -8.68 11.02
CA ASP A 85 13.06 -9.21 9.66
C ASP A 85 12.76 -8.13 8.62
N ARG A 86 13.08 -6.85 8.92
CA ARG A 86 12.77 -5.69 8.09
C ARG A 86 11.28 -5.67 7.72
N TYR A 87 10.94 -5.27 6.50
CA TYR A 87 9.56 -5.24 6.02
C TYR A 87 8.84 -6.60 6.07
N TYR A 88 9.55 -7.73 6.16
CA TYR A 88 8.91 -9.05 6.25
C TYR A 88 8.09 -9.19 7.53
N THR A 89 8.50 -8.57 8.64
CA THR A 89 7.74 -8.56 9.90
C THR A 89 6.30 -8.10 9.69
N GLY A 90 6.12 -6.98 8.99
CA GLY A 90 4.79 -6.47 8.65
C GLY A 90 4.11 -7.26 7.53
N TRP A 91 4.87 -7.64 6.50
CA TRP A 91 4.36 -8.35 5.34
C TRP A 91 3.78 -9.72 5.69
N ASP A 92 4.45 -10.48 6.56
CA ASP A 92 4.04 -11.83 6.92
C ASP A 92 2.77 -11.86 7.77
N ASN A 93 2.47 -10.77 8.47
CA ASN A 93 1.21 -10.58 9.17
C ASN A 93 0.10 -10.11 8.21
N TRP A 94 0.43 -9.23 7.27
CA TRP A 94 -0.55 -8.63 6.36
C TRP A 94 -0.96 -9.55 5.20
N LEU A 95 -0.04 -10.38 4.69
CA LEU A 95 -0.26 -11.24 3.54
C LEU A 95 -1.38 -12.28 3.75
N PRO A 96 -1.46 -12.98 4.90
CA PRO A 96 -2.58 -13.89 5.18
C PRO A 96 -3.94 -13.19 5.25
N GLU A 97 -3.99 -11.97 5.81
CA GLU A 97 -5.20 -11.16 5.84
C GLU A 97 -5.65 -10.76 4.42
N LEU A 98 -4.69 -10.32 3.58
CA LEU A 98 -4.96 -10.03 2.18
C LEU A 98 -5.59 -11.24 1.48
N TRP A 99 -5.01 -12.43 1.66
CA TRP A 99 -5.54 -13.65 1.06
C TRP A 99 -6.96 -13.98 1.53
N THR A 100 -7.23 -13.76 2.82
CA THR A 100 -8.55 -13.97 3.42
C THR A 100 -9.58 -13.03 2.81
N VAL A 101 -9.31 -11.72 2.73
CA VAL A 101 -10.27 -10.74 2.17
C VAL A 101 -10.45 -10.88 0.65
N LEU A 102 -9.48 -11.47 -0.04
CA LEU A 102 -9.58 -11.84 -1.44
C LEU A 102 -10.27 -13.20 -1.67
N SER A 103 -10.58 -13.94 -0.61
CA SER A 103 -11.17 -15.29 -0.68
C SER A 103 -10.32 -16.27 -1.51
N LEU A 104 -8.99 -16.18 -1.38
CA LEU A 104 -8.05 -17.06 -2.06
C LEU A 104 -7.77 -18.32 -1.22
N PRO A 105 -7.57 -19.48 -1.84
CA PRO A 105 -7.56 -20.78 -1.14
C PRO A 105 -6.34 -21.01 -0.25
N GLN A 106 -5.18 -20.48 -0.63
CA GLN A 106 -3.93 -20.69 0.11
C GLN A 106 -2.94 -19.56 -0.15
N VAL A 107 -2.27 -19.09 0.92
CA VAL A 107 -1.14 -18.17 0.81
C VAL A 107 0.00 -18.90 0.10
N PRO A 108 0.66 -18.29 -0.90
CA PRO A 108 1.79 -18.90 -1.57
C PRO A 108 2.91 -19.18 -0.56
N PRO A 109 3.67 -20.27 -0.74
CA PRO A 109 4.83 -20.51 0.09
C PRO A 109 5.80 -19.33 -0.02
N LYS A 110 6.45 -18.96 1.09
CA LYS A 110 7.52 -17.96 1.07
C LYS A 110 8.57 -18.42 0.05
N ARG A 111 8.79 -17.58 -0.97
CA ARG A 111 9.85 -17.83 -1.94
C ARG A 111 11.14 -17.23 -1.39
N GLU A 112 12.15 -18.05 -1.19
CA GLU A 112 13.50 -17.54 -0.94
C GLU A 112 13.92 -16.74 -2.18
N ILE A 113 14.16 -15.45 -2.00
CA ILE A 113 14.81 -14.62 -3.00
C ILE A 113 16.31 -14.81 -2.74
N PRO A 114 17.08 -15.38 -3.68
CA PRO A 114 18.52 -15.49 -3.51
C PRO A 114 19.11 -14.09 -3.29
N ALA A 115 20.04 -14.00 -2.35
CA ALA A 115 20.77 -12.78 -2.03
C ALA A 115 21.53 -12.20 -3.24
#